data_AF-A0A7W7SNG8-F1
#
_entry.id   AF-A0A7W7SNG8-F1
#
_cell.length_a   1.000
_cell.length_b   1.000
_cell.length_c   1.000
_cell.angle_alpha   90.00
_cell.angle_beta   90.00
_cell.angle_gamma   90.00
#
_symmetry.space_group_name_H-M   'P 1'
#
loop_
_entity.id
_entity.type
_entity.pdbx_description
1 polymer ?
#
loop_
_entity_poly.entity_id
_entity_poly.type
_entity_poly.pdbx_seq_one_letter_code
_entity_poly.pdbx_strand_id
1 'polypeptide(L)'
;MRRLVAATAIAAALTLGITGCGTDEEKSAPPAAAPTTAAAASTPDPKAATTAACKEAVSAGETVAASMEAEFKAMLDAAMSGDEAKATELEKAFRAKLKAWSDKLTTLAGQEADPAVKATFTEAAAAITALNSPDDKTPSNQVTKKLAEVAQKVKTACA
;
A
#
# COMPACT_ATOMS: atom_id res chain seq x y z
N MET A 1 39.37 -6.21 -3.95
CA MET A 1 39.81 -7.37 -4.75
C MET A 1 38.73 -7.72 -5.77
N ARG A 2 39.05 -8.29 -6.94
CA ARG A 2 38.07 -8.65 -7.98
C ARG A 2 37.46 -10.04 -7.75
N ARG A 3 36.12 -10.17 -7.71
CA ARG A 3 35.22 -11.13 -8.42
C ARG A 3 33.82 -10.46 -8.41
N LEU A 4 33.08 -10.17 -9.49
CA LEU A 4 32.68 -10.88 -10.73
C LEU A 4 31.69 -12.05 -10.52
N VAL A 5 30.82 -12.23 -11.53
CA VAL A 5 29.68 -13.17 -11.66
C VAL A 5 28.38 -12.67 -11.00
N ALA A 6 27.20 -12.69 -11.64
CA ALA A 6 26.83 -12.64 -13.07
C ALA A 6 25.35 -12.21 -13.19
N ALA A 7 24.92 -11.74 -14.37
CA ALA A 7 23.52 -11.43 -14.65
C ALA A 7 22.83 -12.55 -15.45
N THR A 8 21.61 -12.91 -15.06
CA THR A 8 20.68 -13.71 -15.88
C THR A 8 19.28 -13.14 -15.76
N ALA A 9 18.89 -12.28 -16.71
CA ALA A 9 17.49 -11.99 -16.95
C ALA A 9 16.88 -13.11 -17.78
N ILE A 10 15.71 -13.61 -17.39
CA ILE A 10 14.94 -14.57 -18.19
C ILE A 10 13.56 -13.97 -18.45
N ALA A 11 13.42 -13.35 -19.61
CA ALA A 11 12.11 -13.09 -20.20
C ALA A 11 11.76 -14.29 -21.09
N ALA A 12 10.65 -14.96 -20.81
CA ALA A 12 10.12 -16.04 -21.61
C ALA A 12 8.62 -15.83 -21.82
N ALA A 13 8.24 -15.42 -23.03
CA ALA A 13 6.83 -15.28 -23.40
C ALA A 13 6.28 -16.64 -23.88
N LEU A 14 5.10 -17.01 -23.38
CA LEU A 14 4.29 -18.13 -23.87
C LEU A 14 2.90 -17.56 -24.21
N THR A 15 2.69 -17.13 -25.45
CA THR A 15 2.28 -17.92 -26.64
C THR A 15 0.76 -18.04 -26.78
N LEU A 16 0.27 -17.65 -27.95
CA LEU A 16 -1.14 -17.46 -28.29
C LEU A 16 -1.97 -18.76 -28.19
N GLY A 17 -3.21 -18.64 -27.73
CA GLY A 17 -4.23 -19.68 -27.87
C GLY A 17 -4.70 -19.80 -29.32
N ILE A 18 -4.71 -21.03 -29.84
CA ILE A 18 -4.96 -21.38 -31.25
C ILE A 18 -6.45 -21.33 -31.63
N THR A 19 -6.73 -21.15 -32.93
CA THR A 19 -8.08 -21.19 -33.55
C THR A 19 -8.21 -22.33 -34.56
N GLY A 20 -9.36 -23.03 -34.56
CA GLY A 20 -9.75 -24.14 -35.48
C GLY A 20 -10.36 -25.31 -34.67
N CYS A 21 -11.57 -25.85 -34.89
CA CYS A 21 -12.31 -26.25 -36.11
C CYS A 21 -11.64 -27.46 -36.82
N GLY A 22 -12.20 -28.67 -36.99
CA GLY A 22 -13.49 -29.35 -36.70
C GLY A 22 -13.21 -30.88 -36.59
N THR A 23 -14.12 -31.87 -36.60
CA THR A 23 -15.50 -32.01 -37.13
C THR A 23 -16.34 -33.02 -36.29
N ASP A 24 -17.64 -33.13 -36.61
CA ASP A 24 -18.71 -34.02 -36.12
C ASP A 24 -18.37 -35.54 -36.10
N GLU A 25 -19.15 -36.48 -35.50
CA GLU A 25 -20.60 -36.58 -35.14
C GLU A 25 -20.75 -37.38 -33.80
N GLU A 26 -21.89 -37.65 -33.12
CA GLU A 26 -23.35 -37.48 -33.36
C GLU A 26 -24.13 -37.46 -31.99
N LYS A 27 -25.46 -37.31 -32.06
CA LYS A 27 -26.50 -37.73 -31.08
C LYS A 27 -26.49 -37.21 -29.62
N SER A 28 -27.05 -36.01 -29.41
CA SER A 28 -28.29 -35.84 -28.60
C SER A 28 -28.70 -34.37 -28.47
N ALA A 29 -30.00 -34.10 -28.50
CA ALA A 29 -30.58 -32.80 -28.19
C ALA A 29 -32.04 -32.93 -27.71
N PRO A 30 -32.58 -31.97 -26.92
CA PRO A 30 -31.91 -31.02 -26.02
C PRO A 30 -32.39 -31.21 -24.56
N PRO A 31 -31.88 -30.40 -23.63
CA PRO A 31 -32.82 -29.50 -22.95
C PRO A 31 -32.50 -28.03 -23.23
N ALA A 32 -33.53 -27.20 -23.28
CA ALA A 32 -33.38 -25.76 -23.43
C ALA A 32 -32.84 -25.14 -22.12
N ALA A 33 -31.51 -25.16 -21.96
CA ALA A 33 -30.86 -24.28 -21.00
C ALA A 33 -31.17 -22.82 -21.40
N ALA A 34 -31.81 -22.09 -20.50
CA ALA A 34 -32.05 -20.65 -20.66
C ALA A 34 -30.72 -19.93 -20.93
N PRO A 35 -30.71 -18.74 -21.58
CA PRO A 35 -29.50 -17.95 -21.69
C PRO A 35 -28.97 -17.69 -20.28
N THR A 36 -27.86 -18.35 -19.94
CA THR A 36 -27.07 -17.97 -18.78
C THR A 36 -26.58 -16.56 -19.07
N THR A 37 -27.27 -15.59 -18.49
CA THR A 37 -26.71 -14.26 -18.28
C THR A 37 -25.44 -14.47 -17.48
N ALA A 38 -24.32 -14.54 -18.20
CA ALA A 38 -23.00 -14.41 -17.59
C ALA A 38 -23.07 -13.10 -16.82
N ALA A 39 -23.12 -13.22 -15.49
CA ALA A 39 -23.20 -12.06 -14.62
C ALA A 39 -21.96 -11.24 -14.95
N ALA A 40 -22.16 -10.10 -15.61
CA ALA A 40 -21.08 -9.22 -16.01
C ALA A 40 -20.35 -8.88 -14.72
N ALA A 41 -19.13 -9.42 -14.57
CA ALA A 41 -18.31 -9.17 -13.41
C ALA A 41 -17.97 -7.68 -13.48
N SER A 42 -18.73 -6.86 -12.75
CA SER A 42 -18.68 -5.42 -12.84
C SER A 42 -17.26 -4.96 -12.53
N THR A 43 -16.48 -4.69 -13.57
CA THR A 43 -15.14 -4.13 -13.44
C THR A 43 -15.26 -2.90 -12.56
N PRO A 44 -14.60 -2.85 -11.39
CA PRO A 44 -14.80 -1.76 -10.46
C PRO A 44 -14.47 -0.46 -11.17
N ASP A 45 -15.39 0.51 -11.15
CA ASP A 45 -15.14 1.80 -11.80
C ASP A 45 -13.83 2.38 -11.24
N PRO A 46 -12.81 2.63 -12.08
CA PRO A 46 -11.47 2.91 -11.59
C PRO A 46 -11.41 4.25 -10.85
N LYS A 47 -12.36 5.16 -11.12
CA LYS A 47 -12.48 6.44 -10.40
C LYS A 47 -13.12 6.23 -9.03
N ALA A 48 -14.15 5.39 -8.90
CA ALA A 48 -14.74 4.99 -7.63
C ALA A 48 -13.73 4.23 -6.74
N ALA A 49 -12.96 3.30 -7.33
CA ALA A 49 -11.89 2.59 -6.65
C ALA A 49 -10.77 3.55 -6.17
N THR A 50 -10.32 4.46 -7.05
CA THR A 50 -9.37 5.54 -6.67
C THR A 50 -9.91 6.39 -5.51
N THR A 51 -11.19 6.78 -5.58
CA THR A 51 -11.84 7.61 -4.54
C THR A 51 -11.88 6.90 -3.19
N ALA A 52 -12.21 5.60 -3.17
CA ALA A 52 -12.21 4.79 -1.96
C ALA A 52 -10.81 4.66 -1.37
N ALA A 53 -9.81 4.29 -2.20
CA ALA A 53 -8.43 4.17 -1.77
C ALA A 53 -7.87 5.49 -1.22
N CYS A 54 -8.15 6.62 -1.88
CA CYS A 54 -7.78 7.96 -1.43
C CYS A 54 -8.40 8.33 -0.07
N LYS A 55 -9.69 8.04 0.13
CA LYS A 55 -10.37 8.28 1.42
C LYS A 55 -9.70 7.50 2.54
N GLU A 56 -9.33 6.23 2.31
CA GLU A 56 -8.64 5.41 3.30
C GLU A 56 -7.20 5.86 3.56
N ALA A 57 -6.45 6.24 2.52
CA ALA A 57 -5.08 6.73 2.64
C ALA A 57 -4.98 8.04 3.44
N VAL A 58 -5.87 8.99 3.16
CA VAL A 58 -5.95 10.28 3.86
C VAL A 58 -6.42 10.08 5.30
N SER A 59 -7.47 9.29 5.55
CA SER A 59 -7.98 9.03 6.90
C SER A 59 -6.94 8.35 7.81
N ALA A 60 -6.14 7.43 7.26
CA ALA A 60 -5.02 6.81 7.98
C ALA A 60 -3.92 7.85 8.33
N GLY A 61 -3.55 8.71 7.38
CA GLY A 61 -2.57 9.78 7.60
C GLY A 61 -3.03 10.81 8.63
N GLU A 62 -4.30 11.21 8.59
CA GLU A 62 -4.90 12.13 9.57
C GLU A 62 -4.98 11.50 10.97
N THR A 63 -5.23 10.18 11.06
CA THR A 63 -5.19 9.44 12.34
C THR A 63 -3.79 9.43 12.96
N VAL A 64 -2.74 9.21 12.15
CA VAL A 64 -1.34 9.26 12.62
C VAL A 64 -0.96 10.69 13.04
N ALA A 65 -1.30 11.70 12.22
CA ALA A 65 -1.01 13.09 12.54
C ALA A 65 -1.69 13.56 13.84
N ALA A 66 -2.91 13.09 14.11
CA ALA A 66 -3.64 13.42 15.34
C ALA A 66 -3.07 12.76 16.61
N SER A 67 -2.42 11.59 16.52
CA SER A 67 -1.83 10.93 17.70
C SER A 67 -0.42 11.42 18.02
N MET A 68 0.33 11.89 17.02
CA MET A 68 1.76 12.23 17.15
C MET A 68 2.11 13.17 18.32
N GLU A 69 1.41 14.30 18.52
CA GLU A 69 1.75 15.23 19.60
C GLU A 69 1.58 14.59 20.99
N ALA A 70 0.48 13.86 21.19
CA ALA A 70 0.19 13.17 22.44
C ALA A 70 1.19 12.02 22.69
N GLU A 71 1.60 11.29 21.64
CA GLU A 71 2.57 10.20 21.73
C GLU A 71 3.98 10.72 22.02
N PHE A 72 4.44 11.78 21.35
CA PHE A 72 5.73 12.42 21.65
C PHE A 72 5.75 13.00 23.06
N LYS A 73 4.67 13.64 23.53
CA LYS A 73 4.57 14.08 24.91
C LYS A 73 4.60 12.91 25.90
N ALA A 74 3.87 11.83 25.65
CA ALA A 74 3.85 10.66 26.52
C ALA A 74 5.23 9.99 26.62
N MET A 75 5.98 9.89 25.50
CA MET A 75 7.36 9.41 25.49
C MET A 75 8.29 10.33 26.30
N LEU A 76 8.17 11.65 26.13
CA LEU A 76 8.99 12.64 26.84
C LEU A 76 8.71 12.62 28.35
N ASP A 77 7.44 12.57 28.76
CA ASP A 77 7.01 12.48 30.16
C ASP A 77 7.53 11.17 30.81
N ALA A 78 7.52 10.05 30.08
CA ALA A 78 8.07 8.78 30.56
C ALA A 78 9.60 8.86 30.73
N ALA A 79 10.32 9.38 29.73
CA ALA A 79 11.78 9.57 29.80
C ALA A 79 12.20 10.52 30.93
N MET A 80 11.49 11.64 31.12
CA MET A 80 11.71 12.56 32.24
C MET A 80 11.41 11.93 33.62
N SER A 81 10.56 10.90 33.66
CA SER A 81 10.25 10.14 34.87
C SER A 81 11.22 8.98 35.13
N GLY A 82 12.18 8.71 34.23
CA GLY A 82 13.06 7.54 34.29
C GLY A 82 12.38 6.21 33.95
N ASP A 83 11.17 6.24 33.38
CA ASP A 83 10.38 5.05 33.01
C ASP A 83 10.75 4.59 31.59
N GLU A 84 11.96 4.05 31.44
CA GLU A 84 12.51 3.57 30.16
C GLU A 84 11.66 2.46 29.53
N ALA A 85 11.01 1.62 30.35
CA ALA A 85 10.13 0.56 29.89
C ALA A 85 8.88 1.13 29.20
N LYS A 86 8.23 2.11 29.82
CA LYS A 86 7.09 2.83 29.21
C LYS A 86 7.50 3.66 28.01
N ALA A 87 8.65 4.33 28.05
CA ALA A 87 9.18 5.05 26.89
C ALA A 87 9.39 4.10 25.68
N THR A 88 9.95 2.91 25.93
CA THR A 88 10.16 1.86 24.92
C THR A 88 8.84 1.33 24.35
N GLU A 89 7.84 1.00 25.18
CA GLU A 89 6.53 0.54 24.69
C GLU A 89 5.78 1.64 23.92
N LEU A 90 5.92 2.92 24.31
CA LEU A 90 5.35 4.05 23.56
C LEU A 90 6.04 4.26 22.21
N GLU A 91 7.38 4.19 22.13
CA GLU A 91 8.10 4.25 20.85
C GLU A 91 7.68 3.09 19.94
N LYS A 92 7.63 1.88 20.46
CA LYS A 92 7.15 0.67 19.77
C LYS A 92 5.70 0.82 19.29
N ALA A 93 4.80 1.39 20.09
CA ALA A 93 3.41 1.66 19.71
C ALA A 93 3.28 2.76 18.63
N PHE A 94 4.18 3.73 18.61
CA PHE A 94 4.27 4.74 17.55
C PHE A 94 4.83 4.12 16.24
N ARG A 95 5.94 3.39 16.31
CA ARG A 95 6.52 2.64 15.18
C ARG A 95 5.55 1.63 14.58
N ALA A 96 4.69 1.02 15.39
CA ALA A 96 3.60 0.15 14.94
C ALA A 96 2.55 0.91 14.09
N LYS A 97 2.18 2.15 14.47
CA LYS A 97 1.27 2.99 13.66
C LYS A 97 1.91 3.40 12.33
N LEU A 98 3.19 3.80 12.34
CA LEU A 98 3.92 4.10 11.11
C LEU A 98 3.98 2.89 10.17
N LYS A 99 4.26 1.69 10.70
CA LYS A 99 4.20 0.46 9.91
C LYS A 99 2.79 0.21 9.36
N ALA A 100 1.75 0.30 10.19
CA ALA A 100 0.37 0.07 9.74
C ALA A 100 -0.06 1.04 8.62
N TRP A 101 0.34 2.31 8.68
CA TRP A 101 0.06 3.29 7.62
C TRP A 101 0.85 2.99 6.34
N SER A 102 2.13 2.61 6.45
CA SER A 102 2.96 2.17 5.31
C SER A 102 2.42 0.90 4.64
N ASP A 103 2.04 -0.11 5.42
CA ASP A 103 1.43 -1.36 4.94
C ASP A 103 0.08 -1.07 4.25
N LYS A 104 -0.73 -0.15 4.81
CA LYS A 104 -2.00 0.30 4.22
C LYS A 104 -1.77 0.99 2.87
N LEU A 105 -0.85 1.95 2.80
CA LEU A 105 -0.49 2.63 1.55
C LEU A 105 0.04 1.65 0.49
N THR A 106 0.87 0.69 0.89
CA THR A 106 1.36 -0.40 0.01
C THR A 106 0.21 -1.26 -0.51
N THR A 107 -0.75 -1.60 0.35
CA THR A 107 -1.96 -2.37 -0.03
C THR A 107 -2.82 -1.60 -1.03
N LEU A 108 -3.04 -0.30 -0.80
CA LEU A 108 -3.80 0.58 -1.69
C LEU A 108 -3.08 0.80 -3.04
N ALA A 109 -1.75 0.89 -3.03
CA ALA A 109 -0.92 0.92 -4.25
C ALA A 109 -0.99 -0.38 -5.08
N GLY A 110 -1.45 -1.49 -4.48
CA GLY A 110 -1.73 -2.75 -5.19
C GLY A 110 -3.08 -2.79 -5.92
N GLN A 111 -4.04 -1.94 -5.55
CA GLN A 111 -5.41 -1.97 -6.09
C GLN A 111 -5.52 -1.32 -7.48
N GLU A 112 -6.66 -1.53 -8.17
CA GLU A 112 -7.00 -0.73 -9.36
C GLU A 112 -7.36 0.70 -8.94
N ALA A 113 -6.54 1.66 -9.34
CA ALA A 113 -6.67 3.08 -9.07
C ALA A 113 -5.80 3.85 -10.08
N ASP A 114 -5.91 5.18 -10.10
CA ASP A 114 -5.10 6.05 -10.95
C ASP A 114 -3.58 5.80 -10.78
N PRO A 115 -2.79 5.70 -11.87
CA PRO A 115 -1.36 5.41 -11.78
C PRO A 115 -0.53 6.41 -10.97
N ALA A 116 -0.87 7.71 -10.97
CA ALA A 116 -0.15 8.72 -10.20
C ALA A 116 -0.51 8.65 -8.70
N VAL A 117 -1.75 8.30 -8.38
CA VAL A 117 -2.17 7.98 -6.99
C VAL A 117 -1.40 6.75 -6.48
N LYS A 118 -1.33 5.68 -7.27
CA LYS A 118 -0.60 4.45 -6.92
C LYS A 118 0.91 4.70 -6.74
N ALA A 119 1.51 5.52 -7.61
CA ALA A 119 2.89 5.96 -7.46
C ALA A 119 3.09 6.77 -6.15
N THR A 120 2.21 7.71 -5.85
CA THR A 120 2.26 8.53 -4.63
C THR A 120 2.14 7.68 -3.36
N PHE A 121 1.23 6.69 -3.35
CA PHE A 121 1.12 5.75 -2.22
C PHE A 121 2.37 4.88 -2.05
N THR A 122 3.01 4.48 -3.16
CA THR A 122 4.28 3.73 -3.13
C THR A 122 5.42 4.57 -2.58
N GLU A 123 5.58 5.82 -3.03
CA GLU A 123 6.55 6.78 -2.47
C GLU A 123 6.31 7.04 -0.97
N ALA A 124 5.05 7.26 -0.60
CA ALA A 124 4.65 7.51 0.78
C ALA A 124 4.98 6.33 1.70
N ALA A 125 4.63 5.10 1.30
CA ALA A 125 4.99 3.88 2.02
C ALA A 125 6.51 3.71 2.14
N ALA A 126 7.27 3.95 1.06
CA ALA A 126 8.73 3.88 1.10
C ALA A 126 9.33 4.91 2.07
N ALA A 127 8.83 6.15 2.07
CA ALA A 127 9.28 7.21 2.97
C ALA A 127 8.96 6.92 4.45
N ILE A 128 7.77 6.39 4.75
CA ILE A 128 7.39 6.00 6.11
C ILE A 128 8.20 4.78 6.57
N THR A 129 8.40 3.79 5.71
CA THR A 129 9.24 2.62 5.99
C THR A 129 10.68 3.01 6.31
N ALA A 130 11.25 3.96 5.56
CA ALA A 130 12.58 4.49 5.84
C ALA A 130 12.64 5.16 7.22
N LEU A 131 11.68 6.04 7.55
CA LEU A 131 11.59 6.71 8.86
C LEU A 131 11.35 5.74 10.03
N ASN A 132 10.71 4.61 9.77
CA ASN A 132 10.38 3.63 10.80
C ASN A 132 11.53 2.63 11.06
N SER A 133 12.60 2.68 10.26
CA SER A 133 13.78 1.82 10.41
C SER A 133 14.47 2.04 11.78
N PRO A 134 15.01 0.99 12.42
CA PRO A 134 15.86 1.15 13.60
C PRO A 134 17.20 1.85 13.28
N ASP A 135 17.65 1.79 12.02
CA ASP A 135 18.90 2.40 11.56
C ASP A 135 18.74 3.87 11.11
N ASP A 136 17.51 4.39 11.01
CA ASP A 136 17.28 5.78 10.58
C ASP A 136 17.72 6.78 11.65
N LYS A 137 18.41 7.83 11.20
CA LYS A 137 18.98 8.87 12.07
C LYS A 137 18.32 10.23 11.85
N THR A 138 17.08 10.26 11.37
CA THR A 138 16.29 11.48 11.32
C THR A 138 15.99 11.93 12.76
N PRO A 139 16.43 13.12 13.20
CA PRO A 139 16.09 13.62 14.53
C PRO A 139 14.58 13.87 14.62
N SER A 140 13.98 13.69 15.81
CA SER A 140 12.51 13.61 15.98
C SER A 140 11.75 14.82 15.45
N ASN A 141 12.34 16.02 15.50
CA ASN A 141 11.77 17.24 14.91
C ASN A 141 11.63 17.17 13.38
N GLN A 142 12.54 16.47 12.71
CA GLN A 142 12.50 16.21 11.26
C GLN A 142 11.64 14.98 10.92
N VAL A 143 11.46 14.02 11.84
CA VAL A 143 10.50 12.91 11.67
C VAL A 143 9.09 13.48 11.53
N THR A 144 8.68 14.35 12.46
CA THR A 144 7.37 15.01 12.41
C THR A 144 7.17 15.80 11.11
N LYS A 145 8.18 16.55 10.67
CA LYS A 145 8.14 17.30 9.41
C LYS A 145 7.94 16.39 8.20
N LYS A 146 8.76 15.34 8.06
CA LYS A 146 8.67 14.40 6.93
C LYS A 146 7.34 13.64 6.90
N LEU A 147 6.79 13.24 8.06
CA LEU A 147 5.48 12.58 8.13
C LEU A 147 4.35 13.52 7.68
N ALA A 148 4.41 14.80 8.05
CA ALA A 148 3.47 15.81 7.55
C ALA A 148 3.64 16.06 6.03
N GLU A 149 4.86 16.10 5.51
CA GLU A 149 5.15 16.20 4.06
C GLU A 149 4.59 14.99 3.29
N VAL A 150 4.71 13.77 3.84
CA VAL A 150 4.12 12.56 3.24
C VAL A 150 2.59 12.57 3.30
N ALA A 151 1.99 12.94 4.44
CA ALA A 151 0.53 13.05 4.56
C ALA A 151 -0.03 14.11 3.58
N GLN A 152 0.65 15.23 3.42
CA GLN A 152 0.27 16.27 2.46
C GLN A 152 0.41 15.81 1.01
N LYS A 153 1.49 15.08 0.65
CA LYS A 153 1.63 14.46 -0.68
C LYS A 153 0.44 13.53 -0.99
N VAL A 154 0.11 12.63 -0.06
CA VAL A 154 -1.03 11.71 -0.17
C VAL A 154 -2.34 12.48 -0.35
N LYS A 155 -2.55 13.56 0.42
CA LYS A 155 -3.74 14.41 0.32
C LYS A 155 -3.83 15.19 -1.00
N THR A 156 -2.71 15.67 -1.53
CA THR A 156 -2.65 16.39 -2.81
C THR A 156 -2.83 15.50 -4.02
N ALA A 157 -2.37 14.23 -3.99
CA ALA A 157 -2.67 13.27 -5.05
C ALA A 157 -4.14 12.78 -5.05
N CYS A 158 -4.86 13.05 -3.96
CA CYS A 158 -6.22 12.57 -3.71
C CYS A 158 -7.29 13.68 -3.73
N ALA A 159 -7.01 14.78 -4.43
CA ALA A 159 -7.87 15.97 -4.57
C ALA A 159 -8.30 16.21 -6.02
#